data_AF-A0A4Q2TBX1-F1
#
_entry.id   AF-A0A4Q2TBX1-F1
#
_cell.length_a   1.000
_cell.length_b   1.000
_cell.length_c   1.000
_cell.angle_alpha   90.00
_cell.angle_beta   90.00
_cell.angle_gamma   90.00
#
_symmetry.space_group_name_H-M   'P 1'
#
loop_
_entity.id
_entity.type
_entity.pdbx_description
1 polymer ?
#
loop_
_entity_poly.entity_id
_entity_poly.type
_entity_poly.pdbx_seq_one_letter_code
_entity_poly.pdbx_strand_id
1 'polypeptide(L)'
;MSDTYCHLCDADPCYCGQHGQVAHVEIKLPSKRGGPNGLDAAVREFVLSSHEAGVREPWEGWLRRIQAEFGEDDAPRQVWNRVSNDLQREWLLISHPNVEGPLMAPSSYPEVKRLSLDEAIAEVERLLDSGGWVRGENGLRLWQVVERIPNVVYISIYDALHEMNRRGHRVTTTSPGGNNSQFWYVEA
;
A
#
# COMPACT_ATOMS: atom_id res chain seq x y z
N MET A 1 -16.79 -4.84 10.58
CA MET A 1 -15.56 -5.33 9.93
C MET A 1 -15.51 -4.72 8.54
N SER A 2 -14.47 -3.94 8.20
CA SER A 2 -14.30 -3.46 6.83
C SER A 2 -13.95 -4.65 5.96
N ASP A 3 -14.79 -5.01 4.99
CA ASP A 3 -14.62 -6.19 4.14
C ASP A 3 -13.42 -6.11 3.18
N THR A 4 -12.60 -5.05 3.26
CA THR A 4 -11.50 -4.80 2.32
C THR A 4 -10.10 -4.98 2.91
N TYR A 5 -9.87 -4.84 4.22
CA TYR A 5 -8.54 -5.06 4.79
C TYR A 5 -8.29 -6.54 5.08
N CYS A 6 -7.10 -7.01 4.75
CA CYS A 6 -6.74 -8.41 4.95
C CYS A 6 -5.40 -8.54 5.66
N HIS A 7 -5.41 -9.22 6.80
CA HIS A 7 -4.21 -9.51 7.59
C HIS A 7 -3.20 -10.40 6.86
N LEU A 8 -3.65 -11.25 5.92
CA LEU A 8 -2.77 -12.06 5.08
C LEU A 8 -1.97 -11.19 4.10
N CYS A 9 -2.65 -10.20 3.53
CA CYS A 9 -2.06 -9.23 2.62
C CYS A 9 -1.38 -8.06 3.34
N ASP A 10 -1.63 -7.91 4.63
CA ASP A 10 -1.39 -6.69 5.39
C ASP A 10 -1.76 -5.40 4.64
N ALA A 11 -2.87 -5.42 3.91
CA ALA A 11 -3.21 -4.34 2.99
C ALA A 11 -4.71 -4.10 2.86
N ASP A 12 -5.03 -2.86 2.50
CA ASP A 12 -6.37 -2.36 2.18
C ASP A 12 -6.28 -1.44 0.94
N PRO A 13 -6.93 -1.78 -0.19
CA PRO A 13 -7.79 -2.95 -0.40
C PRO A 13 -7.01 -4.28 -0.50
N CYS A 14 -7.61 -5.38 -0.04
CA CYS A 14 -7.03 -6.72 -0.10
C CYS A 14 -6.74 -7.09 -1.55
N TYR A 15 -5.57 -7.69 -1.78
CA TYR A 15 -5.26 -8.30 -3.05
C TYR A 15 -5.61 -9.80 -3.06
N CYS A 16 -5.75 -10.48 -1.93
CA CYS A 16 -5.86 -11.94 -1.70
C CYS A 16 -6.94 -12.67 -2.50
N GLY A 17 -7.97 -11.98 -3.00
CA GLY A 17 -9.15 -12.59 -3.60
C GLY A 17 -10.07 -13.32 -2.61
N GLN A 18 -9.70 -13.42 -1.32
CA GLN A 18 -10.48 -14.09 -0.27
C GLN A 18 -11.74 -13.31 0.15
N HIS A 19 -11.79 -12.01 -0.14
CA HIS A 19 -12.93 -11.15 0.21
C HIS A 19 -13.87 -10.87 -0.98
N GLY A 20 -13.81 -11.70 -2.03
CA GLY A 20 -14.50 -11.49 -3.31
C GLY A 20 -13.64 -10.71 -4.29
N GLN A 21 -13.82 -10.95 -5.60
CA GLN A 21 -13.19 -10.14 -6.64
C GLN A 21 -13.57 -8.67 -6.40
N VAL A 22 -12.58 -7.79 -6.26
CA VAL A 22 -12.81 -6.35 -6.29
C VAL A 22 -13.39 -6.05 -7.67
N ALA A 23 -14.72 -5.95 -7.76
CA ALA A 23 -15.40 -5.60 -8.99
C ALA A 23 -14.79 -4.29 -9.51
N HIS A 24 -14.30 -4.33 -10.74
CA HIS A 24 -13.70 -3.24 -11.52
C HIS A 24 -13.73 -1.88 -10.80
N VAL A 25 -12.60 -1.50 -10.20
CA VAL A 25 -12.30 -0.09 -10.01
C VAL A 25 -11.78 0.38 -11.36
N GLU A 26 -12.66 0.90 -12.23
CA GLU A 26 -12.21 1.92 -13.17
C GLU A 26 -11.45 2.95 -12.32
N ILE A 27 -10.15 3.14 -12.58
CA ILE A 27 -9.36 4.19 -11.93
C ILE A 27 -9.87 5.53 -12.47
N LYS A 28 -11.02 5.96 -11.95
CA LYS A 28 -11.51 7.32 -12.04
C LYS A 28 -11.03 8.05 -10.79
N LEU A 29 -10.12 8.99 -10.98
CA LEU A 29 -9.88 10.08 -10.03
C LEU A 29 -11.23 10.77 -9.68
N PRO A 30 -11.31 11.35 -8.49
CA PRO A 30 -11.98 10.78 -7.33
C PRO A 30 -13.52 10.72 -7.49
N SER A 31 -14.11 9.55 -7.27
CA SER A 31 -15.53 9.43 -6.93
C SER A 31 -15.61 8.94 -5.49
N LYS A 32 -16.28 9.72 -4.63
CA LYS A 32 -16.72 9.36 -3.26
C LYS A 32 -17.09 7.87 -3.18
N ARG A 33 -16.15 7.01 -2.78
CA ARG A 33 -16.45 5.63 -2.37
C ARG A 33 -16.33 5.60 -0.86
N GLY A 34 -17.46 5.87 -0.20
CA GLY A 34 -17.63 5.66 1.22
C GLY A 34 -17.61 4.16 1.51
N GLY A 35 -16.50 3.69 2.07
CA GLY A 35 -16.44 2.43 2.80
C GLY A 35 -16.98 2.58 4.23
N PRO A 36 -17.16 1.48 4.98
CA PRO A 36 -18.28 1.30 5.92
C PRO A 36 -18.30 2.13 7.22
N ASN A 37 -17.51 3.20 7.37
CA ASN A 37 -17.61 4.10 8.54
C ASN A 37 -17.34 5.60 8.26
N GLY A 38 -17.20 6.05 7.00
CA GLY A 38 -17.15 7.49 6.66
C GLY A 38 -15.98 8.31 7.24
N LEU A 39 -15.06 7.71 8.00
CA LEU A 39 -13.97 8.40 8.70
C LEU A 39 -12.81 8.79 7.78
N ASP A 40 -12.63 8.13 6.63
CA ASP A 40 -11.46 8.35 5.75
C ASP A 40 -11.27 9.83 5.39
N ALA A 41 -12.36 10.55 5.08
CA ALA A 41 -12.32 11.98 4.77
C ALA A 41 -11.94 12.83 5.99
N ALA A 42 -12.50 12.53 7.17
CA ALA A 42 -12.22 13.25 8.41
C ALA A 42 -10.78 13.00 8.90
N VAL A 43 -10.32 11.75 8.84
CA VAL A 43 -8.93 11.38 9.17
C VAL A 43 -7.95 12.03 8.21
N ARG A 44 -8.28 12.07 6.92
CA ARG A 44 -7.47 12.78 5.92
C ARG A 44 -7.33 14.27 6.25
N GLU A 45 -8.44 14.95 6.53
CA GLU A 45 -8.44 16.37 6.91
C GLU A 45 -7.65 16.60 8.21
N PHE A 46 -7.82 15.74 9.21
CA PHE A 46 -7.06 15.76 10.46
C PHE A 46 -5.55 15.61 10.25
N VAL A 47 -5.14 14.70 9.35
CA VAL A 47 -3.72 14.46 9.03
C VAL A 47 -3.12 15.68 8.33
N LEU A 48 -3.80 16.23 7.32
CA LEU A 48 -3.33 17.39 6.56
C LEU A 48 -3.22 18.62 7.46
N SER A 49 -4.26 18.94 8.24
CA SER A 49 -4.25 20.08 9.18
C SER A 49 -3.19 19.92 10.28
N SER A 50 -3.00 18.71 10.81
CA SER A 50 -1.92 18.41 11.76
C SER A 50 -0.54 18.62 11.14
N HIS A 51 -0.35 18.22 9.88
CA HIS A 51 0.91 18.43 9.16
C HIS A 51 1.18 19.92 8.89
N GLU A 52 0.16 20.70 8.55
CA GLU A 52 0.24 22.16 8.46
C GLU A 52 0.63 22.79 9.80
N ALA A 53 0.13 22.24 10.91
CA ALA A 53 0.51 22.63 12.28
C ALA A 53 1.90 22.14 12.73
N GLY A 54 2.67 21.47 11.86
CA GLY A 54 4.04 21.05 12.14
C GLY A 54 4.18 19.64 12.74
N VAL A 55 3.11 18.85 12.83
CA VAL A 55 3.19 17.46 13.33
C VAL A 55 3.89 16.56 12.32
N ARG A 56 4.87 15.76 12.77
CA ARG A 56 5.71 14.88 11.95
C ARG A 56 5.86 13.51 12.60
N GLU A 57 4.75 12.76 12.65
CA GLU A 57 4.71 11.43 13.26
C GLU A 57 5.06 10.32 12.24
N PRO A 58 5.81 9.29 12.66
CA PRO A 58 5.89 8.03 11.92
C PRO A 58 4.56 7.26 12.03
N TRP A 59 4.52 6.08 11.39
CA TRP A 59 3.33 5.24 11.29
C TRP A 59 2.61 5.01 12.63
N GLU A 60 3.31 4.56 13.68
CA GLU A 60 2.69 4.27 14.98
C GLU A 60 2.18 5.54 15.68
N GLY A 61 2.84 6.68 15.44
CA GLY A 61 2.41 7.97 15.96
C GLY A 61 1.06 8.40 15.37
N TRP A 62 0.86 8.22 14.07
CA TRP A 62 -0.42 8.48 13.42
C TRP A 62 -1.54 7.56 13.93
N LEU A 63 -1.26 6.28 14.13
CA LEU A 63 -2.24 5.36 14.72
C LEU A 63 -2.72 5.84 16.10
N ARG A 64 -1.80 6.23 16.98
CA ARG A 64 -2.14 6.76 18.32
C ARG A 64 -2.94 8.05 18.24
N ARG A 65 -2.58 8.96 17.34
CA ARG A 65 -3.28 10.26 17.19
C ARG A 65 -4.69 10.08 16.61
N ILE A 66 -4.85 9.21 15.62
CA ILE A 66 -6.16 8.88 15.06
C ILE A 66 -7.04 8.22 16.12
N GLN A 67 -6.50 7.28 16.91
CA GLN A 67 -7.24 6.66 18.00
C GLN A 67 -7.63 7.66 19.09
N ALA A 68 -6.75 8.60 19.44
CA ALA A 68 -7.03 9.63 20.43
C ALA A 68 -8.12 10.62 19.98
N GLU A 69 -8.14 10.96 18.68
CA GLU A 69 -9.10 11.92 18.12
C GLU A 69 -10.47 11.30 17.80
N PHE A 70 -10.47 10.10 17.20
CA PHE A 70 -11.67 9.48 16.63
C PHE A 70 -12.22 8.30 17.45
N GLY A 71 -11.52 7.89 18.52
CA GLY A 71 -11.94 6.82 19.43
C GLY A 71 -11.23 5.48 19.19
N GLU A 72 -11.51 4.51 20.09
CA GLU A 72 -10.83 3.22 20.17
C GLU A 72 -11.38 2.13 19.22
N ASP A 73 -12.41 2.43 18.43
CA ASP A 73 -13.08 1.43 17.59
C ASP A 73 -12.14 0.81 16.53
N ASP A 74 -12.37 -0.49 16.27
CA ASP A 74 -11.56 -1.54 15.61
C ASP A 74 -10.90 -1.28 14.21
N ALA A 75 -10.68 -0.04 13.77
CA ALA A 75 -10.12 0.23 12.44
C ALA A 75 -9.04 1.31 12.28
N PRO A 76 -8.29 1.83 13.31
CA PRO A 76 -7.35 2.93 13.09
C PRO A 76 -6.27 2.55 12.06
N ARG A 77 -5.83 1.29 12.11
CA ARG A 77 -4.84 0.72 11.18
C ARG A 77 -5.35 0.71 9.73
N GLN A 78 -6.60 0.30 9.53
CA GLN A 78 -7.18 0.16 8.19
C GLN A 78 -7.47 1.52 7.57
N VAL A 79 -8.08 2.42 8.35
CA VAL A 79 -8.33 3.80 7.93
C VAL A 79 -7.00 4.51 7.62
N TRP A 80 -6.00 4.36 8.48
CA TRP A 80 -4.69 4.95 8.24
C TRP A 80 -4.00 4.38 6.99
N ASN A 81 -4.06 3.06 6.75
CA ASN A 81 -3.56 2.45 5.51
C ASN A 81 -4.22 3.08 4.27
N ARG A 82 -5.56 3.22 4.26
CA ARG A 82 -6.27 3.81 3.12
C ARG A 82 -5.92 5.29 2.93
N VAL A 83 -5.96 6.08 4.01
CA VAL A 83 -5.68 7.53 3.97
C VAL A 83 -4.23 7.80 3.57
N SER A 84 -3.26 7.09 4.15
CA SER A 84 -1.84 7.25 3.80
C SER A 84 -1.54 6.84 2.36
N ASN A 85 -2.20 5.80 1.86
CA ASN A 85 -2.13 5.43 0.44
C ASN A 85 -2.71 6.51 -0.46
N ASP A 86 -3.87 7.07 -0.13
CA ASP A 86 -4.51 8.12 -0.95
C ASP A 86 -3.70 9.42 -0.95
N LEU A 87 -3.12 9.81 0.18
CA LEU A 87 -2.22 10.96 0.26
C LEU A 87 -0.99 10.80 -0.66
N GLN A 88 -0.46 9.58 -0.75
CA GLN A 88 0.62 9.24 -1.67
C GLN A 88 0.16 9.23 -3.13
N ARG A 89 -1.02 8.66 -3.43
CA ARG A 89 -1.63 8.69 -4.77
C ARG A 89 -1.93 10.10 -5.24
N GLU A 90 -2.20 11.03 -4.34
CA GLU A 90 -2.43 12.43 -4.69
C GLU A 90 -1.14 13.25 -4.69
N TRP A 91 0.00 12.63 -4.37
CA TRP A 91 1.30 13.31 -4.31
C TRP A 91 1.34 14.47 -3.32
N LEU A 92 0.58 14.35 -2.22
CA LEU A 92 0.50 15.38 -1.18
C LEU A 92 1.50 15.11 -0.05
N LEU A 93 1.52 13.88 0.46
CA LEU A 93 2.45 13.42 1.48
C LEU A 93 2.95 12.02 1.11
N ILE A 94 4.26 11.82 1.16
CA ILE A 94 4.93 10.59 0.74
C ILE A 94 5.90 10.07 1.82
N SER A 95 6.04 8.75 1.90
CA SER A 95 7.09 8.10 2.69
C SER A 95 8.35 7.99 1.86
N HIS A 96 9.51 8.17 2.48
CA HIS A 96 10.76 7.81 1.85
C HIS A 96 10.87 6.27 1.75
N PRO A 97 11.15 5.68 0.58
CA PRO A 97 11.08 4.23 0.40
C PRO A 97 12.17 3.45 1.15
N ASN A 98 13.31 4.08 1.43
CA ASN A 98 14.46 3.41 2.07
C ASN A 98 14.70 3.87 3.52
N VAL A 99 13.85 4.74 4.07
CA VAL A 99 14.07 5.33 5.40
C VAL A 99 12.75 5.36 6.13
N GLU A 100 12.72 4.73 7.31
CA GLU A 100 11.59 4.82 8.21
C GLU A 100 11.44 6.25 8.74
N GLY A 101 10.25 6.82 8.62
CA GLY A 101 10.01 8.21 8.97
C GLY A 101 8.57 8.67 8.72
N PRO A 102 8.29 9.95 8.99
CA PRO A 102 6.97 10.52 8.74
C PRO A 102 6.67 10.62 7.24
N LEU A 103 5.38 10.68 6.90
CA LEU A 103 4.99 11.16 5.58
C LEU A 103 5.33 12.66 5.48
N MET A 104 5.98 13.05 4.39
CA MET A 104 6.41 14.42 4.12
C MET A 104 5.95 14.88 2.75
N ALA A 105 5.91 16.20 2.53
CA ALA A 105 5.70 16.73 1.18
C ALA A 105 6.77 16.20 0.20
N PRO A 106 6.45 15.95 -1.08
CA PRO A 106 7.42 15.43 -2.04
C PRO A 106 8.70 16.26 -2.18
N SER A 107 8.62 17.58 -1.95
CA SER A 107 9.78 18.47 -1.94
C SER A 107 10.82 18.12 -0.86
N SER A 108 10.43 17.38 0.18
CA SER A 108 11.35 16.90 1.22
C SER A 108 12.18 15.68 0.78
N TYR A 109 11.76 14.97 -0.28
CA TYR A 109 12.43 13.80 -0.84
C TYR A 109 12.59 13.96 -2.36
N PRO A 110 13.40 14.92 -2.84
CA PRO A 110 13.51 15.26 -4.26
C PRO A 110 14.00 14.11 -5.15
N GLU A 111 14.70 13.13 -4.57
CA GLU A 111 15.14 11.91 -5.24
C GLU A 111 14.00 10.91 -5.51
N VAL A 112 12.91 10.98 -4.74
CA VAL A 112 11.79 10.03 -4.82
C VAL A 112 10.89 10.36 -5.99
N LYS A 113 10.63 9.34 -6.82
CA LYS A 113 9.86 9.43 -8.06
C LYS A 113 8.47 8.84 -7.86
N ARG A 114 7.50 9.48 -8.51
CA ARG A 114 6.22 8.88 -8.82
C ARG A 114 6.31 8.25 -10.20
N LEU A 115 6.05 6.96 -10.29
CA LEU A 115 5.91 6.29 -11.58
C LEU A 115 4.43 6.20 -11.95
N SER A 116 4.14 6.26 -13.25
CA SER A 116 2.86 5.80 -13.79
C SER A 116 2.67 4.31 -13.55
N LEU A 117 1.44 3.81 -13.68
CA LEU A 117 1.14 2.40 -13.48
C LEU A 117 1.97 1.51 -14.44
N ASP A 118 2.05 1.88 -15.72
CA ASP A 118 2.78 1.11 -16.73
C ASP A 118 4.30 1.11 -16.47
N GLU A 119 4.87 2.25 -16.07
CA GLU A 119 6.29 2.34 -15.70
C GLU A 119 6.59 1.50 -14.45
N ALA A 120 5.72 1.57 -13.44
CA ALA A 120 5.88 0.79 -12.21
C ALA A 120 5.76 -0.72 -12.48
N ILE A 121 4.84 -1.16 -13.34
CA ILE A 121 4.75 -2.55 -13.79
C ILE A 121 6.05 -2.96 -14.49
N ALA A 122 6.57 -2.13 -15.40
CA ALA A 122 7.81 -2.44 -16.11
C ALA A 122 9.05 -2.51 -15.18
N GLU A 123 9.10 -1.73 -14.10
CA GLU A 123 10.13 -1.87 -13.06
C GLU A 123 9.98 -3.19 -12.28
N VAL A 124 8.75 -3.56 -11.89
CA VAL A 124 8.51 -4.83 -11.19
C VAL A 124 8.81 -6.04 -12.09
N GLU A 125 8.39 -6.01 -13.36
CA GLU A 125 8.70 -7.06 -14.34
C GLU A 125 10.21 -7.21 -14.53
N ARG A 126 10.95 -6.09 -14.72
CA ARG A 126 12.43 -6.14 -14.78
C ARG A 126 13.05 -6.71 -13.51
N LEU A 127 12.52 -6.36 -12.34
CA LEU A 127 12.98 -6.94 -11.08
C LEU A 127 12.77 -8.45 -11.08
N LEU A 128 11.57 -8.92 -11.48
CA LEU A 128 11.19 -10.34 -11.57
C LEU A 128 11.96 -11.13 -12.64
N ASP A 129 12.36 -10.51 -13.74
CA ASP A 129 13.19 -11.15 -14.76
C ASP A 129 14.65 -11.28 -14.30
N SER A 130 15.16 -10.25 -13.64
CA SER A 130 16.58 -10.16 -13.27
C SER A 130 16.99 -11.02 -12.08
N GLY A 131 16.08 -11.32 -11.15
CA GLY A 131 16.42 -12.11 -9.96
C GLY A 131 16.54 -13.61 -10.21
N GLY A 132 16.31 -14.10 -11.43
CA GLY A 132 16.68 -15.45 -11.84
C GLY A 132 15.95 -16.59 -11.13
N TRP A 133 14.76 -16.33 -10.60
CA TRP A 133 13.96 -17.33 -9.88
C TRP A 133 13.49 -18.44 -10.81
N VAL A 134 13.56 -19.68 -10.33
CA VAL A 134 13.08 -20.85 -11.07
C VAL A 134 11.56 -21.00 -10.86
N ARG A 135 10.88 -21.62 -11.84
CA ARG A 135 9.46 -21.98 -11.72
C ARG A 135 9.14 -22.72 -10.43
N GLY A 136 8.22 -22.16 -9.65
CA GLY A 136 7.74 -22.74 -8.39
C GLY A 136 8.53 -22.28 -7.15
N GLU A 137 9.58 -21.47 -7.30
CA GLU A 137 10.26 -20.85 -6.17
C GLU A 137 9.50 -19.63 -5.65
N ASN A 138 9.64 -19.36 -4.35
CA ASN A 138 9.08 -18.16 -3.75
C ASN A 138 9.86 -16.94 -4.26
N GLY A 139 9.16 -15.99 -4.90
CA GLY A 139 9.71 -14.69 -5.28
C GLY A 139 9.83 -13.74 -4.08
N LEU A 140 9.42 -12.49 -4.24
CA LEU A 140 9.60 -11.45 -3.23
C LEU A 140 8.30 -11.14 -2.46
N ARG A 141 8.41 -10.83 -1.16
CA ARG A 141 7.34 -10.18 -0.40
C ARG A 141 7.15 -8.74 -0.89
N LEU A 142 6.00 -8.13 -0.60
CA LEU A 142 5.69 -6.76 -1.03
C LEU A 142 6.78 -5.75 -0.61
N TRP A 143 7.17 -5.74 0.66
CA TRP A 143 8.23 -4.84 1.17
C TRP A 143 9.57 -5.09 0.48
N GLN A 144 9.86 -6.34 0.13
CA GLN A 144 11.09 -6.74 -0.57
C GLN A 144 11.13 -6.28 -2.04
N VAL A 145 9.98 -6.10 -2.68
CA VAL A 145 9.88 -5.47 -4.00
C VAL A 145 10.14 -3.97 -3.88
N VAL A 146 9.48 -3.32 -2.91
CA VAL A 146 9.62 -1.87 -2.67
C VAL A 146 11.07 -1.49 -2.38
N GLU A 147 11.77 -2.22 -1.50
CA GLU A 147 13.18 -1.97 -1.17
C GLU A 147 14.14 -2.15 -2.36
N ARG A 148 13.79 -2.99 -3.34
CA ARG A 148 14.65 -3.29 -4.49
C ARG A 148 14.42 -2.37 -5.68
N ILE A 149 13.34 -1.59 -5.69
CA ILE A 149 13.08 -0.56 -6.71
C ILE A 149 13.35 0.80 -6.04
N PRO A 150 14.61 1.27 -6.06
CA PRO A 150 15.01 2.41 -5.25
C PRO A 150 14.34 3.69 -5.70
N ASN A 151 14.09 4.58 -4.74
CA ASN A 151 13.61 5.94 -4.99
C ASN A 151 12.26 6.00 -5.72
N VAL A 152 11.43 4.96 -5.61
CA VAL A 152 10.05 5.00 -6.10
C VAL A 152 9.12 5.03 -4.89
N VAL A 153 8.09 5.89 -4.93
CA VAL A 153 7.09 5.94 -3.87
C VAL A 153 6.42 4.57 -3.70
N TYR A 154 6.20 4.17 -2.45
CA TYR A 154 5.56 2.90 -2.10
C TYR A 154 4.29 2.65 -2.93
N ILE A 155 3.43 3.67 -3.06
CA ILE A 155 2.13 3.51 -3.68
C ILE A 155 2.17 3.16 -5.18
N SER A 156 3.20 3.60 -5.90
CA SER A 156 3.37 3.25 -7.32
C SER A 156 3.66 1.76 -7.47
N ILE A 157 4.52 1.21 -6.60
CA ILE A 157 4.83 -0.22 -6.59
C ILE A 157 3.64 -1.04 -6.08
N TYR A 158 2.95 -0.54 -5.05
CA TYR A 158 1.74 -1.15 -4.53
C TYR A 158 0.65 -1.33 -5.61
N ASP A 159 0.36 -0.26 -6.36
CA ASP A 159 -0.66 -0.29 -7.42
C ASP A 159 -0.23 -1.20 -8.59
N ALA A 160 1.05 -1.21 -8.96
CA ALA A 160 1.60 -2.12 -9.98
C ALA A 160 1.46 -3.59 -9.57
N LEU A 161 1.83 -3.92 -8.33
CA LEU A 161 1.66 -5.27 -7.80
C LEU A 161 0.17 -5.67 -7.77
N HIS A 162 -0.73 -4.77 -7.37
CA HIS A 162 -2.15 -5.05 -7.42
C HIS A 162 -2.66 -5.35 -8.84
N GLU A 163 -2.16 -4.63 -9.86
CA GLU A 163 -2.45 -4.91 -11.28
C GLU A 163 -1.89 -6.28 -11.72
N MET A 164 -0.63 -6.57 -11.36
CA MET A 164 0.04 -7.83 -11.69
C MET A 164 -0.65 -9.05 -11.06
N ASN A 165 -1.24 -8.90 -9.85
CA ASN A 165 -2.07 -9.94 -9.26
C ASN A 165 -3.28 -10.29 -10.13
N ARG A 166 -3.92 -9.30 -10.79
CA ARG A 166 -5.03 -9.58 -11.72
C ARG A 166 -4.58 -10.36 -12.95
N ARG A 167 -3.30 -10.23 -13.32
CA ARG A 167 -2.64 -10.96 -14.41
C ARG A 167 -2.10 -12.33 -13.97
N GLY A 168 -2.30 -12.71 -12.71
CA GLY A 168 -1.92 -14.01 -12.16
C GLY A 168 -0.57 -14.05 -11.44
N HIS A 169 0.16 -12.92 -11.31
CA HIS A 169 1.55 -12.88 -10.82
C HIS A 169 1.75 -13.01 -9.30
N ARG A 170 0.86 -13.70 -8.60
CA ARG A 170 0.95 -13.85 -7.15
C ARG A 170 0.72 -15.28 -6.68
N VAL A 171 1.65 -15.74 -5.86
CA VAL A 171 1.59 -17.03 -5.17
C VAL A 171 1.28 -16.79 -3.69
N THR A 172 0.36 -17.59 -3.15
CA THR A 172 0.13 -17.69 -1.69
C THR A 172 0.68 -19.02 -1.22
N THR A 173 1.56 -19.00 -0.22
CA THR A 173 2.10 -20.22 0.40
C THR A 173 1.70 -20.30 1.87
N THR A 174 1.58 -21.52 2.39
CA THR A 174 1.25 -21.78 3.80
C THR A 174 2.51 -22.30 4.47
N SER A 175 2.97 -21.60 5.51
CA SER A 175 4.09 -22.07 6.33
C SER A 175 3.71 -23.35 7.09
N PRO A 176 4.66 -24.18 7.52
CA PRO A 176 4.39 -25.40 8.30
C PRO A 176 3.59 -25.15 9.60
N GLY A 177 3.62 -23.92 10.14
CA GLY A 177 2.81 -23.50 11.29
C GLY A 177 1.39 -23.03 10.95
N GLY A 178 0.94 -23.18 9.69
CA GLY A 178 -0.41 -22.80 9.24
C GLY A 178 -0.58 -21.33 8.85
N ASN A 179 0.46 -20.49 8.99
CA ASN A 179 0.38 -19.08 8.60
C ASN A 179 0.57 -18.94 7.09
N ASN A 180 -0.39 -18.32 6.41
CA ASN A 180 -0.29 -17.98 5.00
C ASN A 180 0.67 -16.79 4.80
N SER A 181 1.43 -16.79 3.70
CA SER A 181 2.33 -15.71 3.27
C SER A 181 2.21 -15.52 1.76
N GLN A 182 2.41 -14.30 1.29
CA GLN A 182 2.26 -13.96 -0.13
C GLN A 182 3.59 -13.53 -0.73
N PHE A 183 3.82 -14.04 -1.94
CA PHE A 183 5.01 -13.80 -2.73
C PHE A 183 4.61 -13.37 -4.13
N TRP A 184 5.31 -12.38 -4.66
CA TRP A 184 5.16 -11.86 -6.02
C TRP A 184 6.11 -12.64 -6.93
N TYR A 185 5.51 -13.36 -7.88
CA TYR A 185 6.17 -14.26 -8.82
C TYR A 185 5.16 -14.68 -9.90
N VAL A 186 5.55 -14.81 -11.17
CA VAL A 186 4.93 -15.75 -12.11
C VAL A 186 5.86 -16.12 -13.24
N GLU A 187 5.99 -17.42 -13.49
CA GLU A 187 5.51 -18.05 -14.73
C GLU A 187 5.10 -19.50 -14.51
N ALA A 188 3.91 -19.86 -15.00
CA ALA A 188 3.38 -21.22 -15.16
C ALA A 188 3.46 -21.67 -16.62
#